data_AF-A0A9W7HN51-F1
#
_entry.id   AF-A0A9W7HN51-F1
#
_cell.length_a   1.000
_cell.length_b   1.000
_cell.length_c   1.000
_cell.angle_alpha   90.00
_cell.angle_beta   90.00
_cell.angle_gamma   90.00
#
_symmetry.space_group_name_H-M   'P 1'
#
loop_
_entity.id
_entity.type
_entity.pdbx_description
1 polymer ?
#
loop_
_entity_poly.entity_id
_entity_poly.type
_entity_poly.pdbx_seq_one_letter_code
_entity_poly.pdbx_strand_id
1 'polypeptide(L)'
;MALVVGQDMTTGSFTRTFADIDLDDINEGSMPLNFGVEDVCEKRSKASSSGISKRKRKNVQENVEDDHIHFVGAELGEIAEALKKFTEDKTPYLYDQVMSMENEKFNDDFFCEVFDFLAKNELEAKTFLAKKTKHKKIWLQKFAQG
;
A
#
# COMPACT_ATOMS: atom_id res chain seq x y z
N MET A 1 42.40 -28.84 -57.21
CA MET A 1 42.40 -27.42 -56.80
C MET A 1 41.01 -27.09 -56.27
N ALA A 2 40.92 -26.66 -55.02
CA ALA A 2 39.70 -26.37 -54.27
C ALA A 2 39.62 -24.86 -53.95
N LEU A 3 38.41 -24.35 -53.65
CA LEU A 3 38.05 -23.32 -52.65
C LEU A 3 36.56 -22.97 -52.84
N VAL A 4 35.67 -23.62 -52.05
CA VAL A 4 35.00 -23.10 -50.83
C VAL A 4 33.88 -22.09 -51.15
N VAL A 5 32.64 -22.58 -51.08
CA VAL A 5 31.42 -21.78 -50.89
C VAL A 5 31.15 -21.73 -49.39
N GLY A 6 31.13 -20.54 -48.81
CA GLY A 6 30.62 -20.33 -47.45
C GLY A 6 29.12 -20.07 -47.52
N GLN A 7 28.31 -21.05 -47.12
CA GLN A 7 26.87 -20.87 -46.93
C GLN A 7 26.59 -20.78 -45.43
N ASP A 8 26.04 -19.63 -45.03
CA ASP A 8 25.60 -19.34 -43.68
C ASP A 8 24.48 -20.32 -43.25
N MET A 9 24.63 -20.89 -42.06
CA MET A 9 23.64 -21.73 -41.41
C MET A 9 23.30 -21.15 -40.05
N THR A 10 22.27 -20.31 -39.99
CA THR A 10 21.55 -20.06 -38.74
C THR A 10 20.06 -20.36 -38.94
N THR A 11 19.69 -21.62 -38.70
CA THR A 11 18.31 -22.01 -38.42
C THR A 11 18.25 -22.54 -37.00
N GLY A 12 18.12 -21.64 -36.03
CA GLY A 12 17.83 -22.01 -34.64
C GLY A 12 16.35 -22.33 -34.50
N SER A 13 16.01 -23.60 -34.22
CA SER A 13 14.66 -23.99 -33.82
C SER A 13 14.52 -23.88 -32.30
N PHE A 14 13.62 -23.03 -31.82
CA PHE A 14 13.28 -22.97 -30.40
C PHE A 14 12.06 -23.86 -30.11
N THR A 15 12.32 -25.09 -29.68
CA THR A 15 11.33 -25.89 -28.94
C THR A 15 11.78 -25.92 -27.48
N ARG A 16 11.21 -25.05 -26.65
CA ARG A 16 11.35 -25.14 -25.19
C ARG A 16 10.45 -26.28 -24.69
N THR A 17 11.06 -27.39 -24.29
CA THR A 17 10.39 -28.46 -23.54
C THR A 17 10.77 -28.30 -22.07
N PHE A 18 9.79 -28.26 -21.16
CA PHE A 18 9.95 -27.99 -19.72
C PHE A 18 10.67 -29.11 -18.92
N ALA A 19 11.33 -30.05 -19.59
CA ALA A 19 11.99 -31.19 -18.96
C ALA A 19 13.49 -30.95 -18.68
N ASP A 20 13.99 -29.73 -18.91
CA ASP A 20 15.43 -29.39 -18.84
C ASP A 20 15.69 -28.23 -17.87
N ILE A 21 15.03 -28.24 -16.71
CA ILE A 21 15.39 -27.39 -15.58
C ILE A 21 15.93 -28.32 -14.52
N ASP A 22 17.25 -28.43 -14.46
CA ASP A 22 17.98 -29.13 -13.41
C ASP A 22 17.73 -28.36 -12.11
N LEU A 23 16.99 -28.96 -11.18
CA LEU A 23 16.55 -28.34 -9.93
C LEU A 23 17.37 -28.89 -8.75
N ASP A 24 18.68 -28.99 -8.93
CA ASP A 24 19.58 -29.28 -7.84
C ASP A 24 20.08 -27.96 -7.23
N ASP A 25 19.87 -27.85 -5.91
CA ASP A 25 20.25 -26.76 -5.01
C ASP A 25 19.25 -25.61 -4.83
N ILE A 26 18.11 -25.91 -4.21
CA ILE A 26 17.49 -24.96 -3.28
C ILE A 26 17.31 -25.66 -1.94
N ASN A 27 18.36 -25.56 -1.12
CA ASN A 27 18.39 -25.93 0.29
C ASN A 27 17.15 -25.42 1.05
N GLU A 28 16.25 -26.36 1.35
CA GLU A 28 15.50 -26.59 2.59
C GLU A 28 15.25 -25.37 3.49
N GLY A 29 14.01 -24.86 3.49
CA GLY A 29 13.60 -23.89 4.50
C GLY A 29 12.22 -23.25 4.32
N SER A 30 11.17 -23.99 3.94
CA SER A 30 9.82 -23.43 3.98
C SER A 30 8.77 -24.44 4.44
N MET A 31 8.05 -24.06 5.50
CA MET A 31 6.89 -24.76 6.03
C MET A 31 5.83 -25.05 4.95
N PRO A 32 5.07 -26.15 5.06
CA PRO A 32 4.10 -26.55 4.06
C PRO A 32 2.83 -25.68 4.14
N LEU A 33 2.56 -24.88 3.11
CA LEU A 33 1.24 -24.30 2.91
C LEU A 33 0.37 -25.34 2.20
N ASN A 34 -0.49 -25.97 2.99
CA ASN A 34 -1.45 -26.98 2.58
C ASN A 34 -2.53 -26.35 1.68
N PHE A 35 -2.47 -26.58 0.37
CA PHE A 35 -3.61 -26.35 -0.52
C PHE A 35 -3.99 -27.69 -1.13
N GLY A 36 -5.00 -28.32 -0.52
CA GLY A 36 -5.58 -29.56 -1.00
C GLY A 36 -6.25 -29.33 -2.34
N VAL A 37 -5.77 -30.03 -3.37
CA VAL A 37 -6.51 -30.21 -4.61
C VAL A 37 -6.71 -31.70 -4.76
N GLU A 38 -7.95 -32.12 -4.56
CA GLU A 38 -8.37 -33.51 -4.64
C GLU A 38 -8.22 -34.06 -6.05
N ASP A 39 -7.79 -35.32 -6.07
CA ASP A 39 -7.48 -36.22 -7.17
C ASP A 39 -8.66 -36.42 -8.14
N VAL A 40 -8.42 -36.30 -9.45
CA VAL A 40 -9.30 -36.88 -10.47
C VAL A 40 -8.46 -37.59 -11.54
N CYS A 41 -8.10 -38.84 -11.22
CA CYS A 41 -8.25 -40.04 -12.05
C CYS A 41 -8.07 -39.86 -13.57
N GLU A 42 -6.83 -40.06 -14.03
CA GLU A 42 -6.49 -40.19 -15.44
C GLU A 42 -6.95 -41.56 -15.98
N LYS A 43 -7.96 -41.57 -16.87
CA LYS A 43 -8.32 -42.78 -17.63
C LYS A 43 -8.74 -42.48 -19.07
N ARG A 44 -7.88 -42.95 -19.98
CA ARG A 44 -8.13 -43.39 -21.37
C ARG A 44 -8.78 -42.39 -22.35
N SER A 45 -8.13 -42.19 -23.50
CA SER A 45 -8.46 -42.87 -24.78
C SER A 45 -7.75 -42.20 -25.96
N LYS A 46 -7.36 -43.01 -26.95
CA LYS A 46 -6.63 -42.63 -28.16
C LYS A 46 -7.49 -41.89 -29.20
N ALA A 47 -6.78 -41.11 -30.02
CA ALA A 47 -7.00 -40.81 -31.45
C ALA A 47 -8.32 -40.13 -31.87
N SER A 48 -8.22 -38.91 -32.42
CA SER A 48 -8.45 -38.66 -33.85
C SER A 48 -8.33 -37.19 -34.21
N SER A 49 -7.80 -36.93 -35.41
CA SER A 49 -7.67 -35.63 -36.06
C SER A 49 -9.02 -35.06 -36.51
N SER A 50 -9.21 -33.74 -36.46
CA SER A 50 -9.68 -32.94 -37.61
C SER A 50 -10.00 -31.49 -37.22
N GLY A 51 -9.73 -30.58 -38.16
CA GLY A 51 -10.47 -29.31 -38.28
C GLY A 51 -9.86 -28.11 -37.58
N ILE A 52 -8.97 -27.40 -38.28
CA ILE A 52 -8.67 -25.99 -38.01
C ILE A 52 -9.96 -25.19 -38.21
N SER A 53 -10.72 -25.03 -37.13
CA SER A 53 -11.83 -24.09 -37.08
C SER A 53 -11.27 -22.76 -36.60
N LYS A 54 -11.16 -21.78 -37.51
CA LYS A 54 -10.87 -20.39 -37.15
C LYS A 54 -12.07 -19.80 -36.40
N ARG A 55 -12.22 -20.16 -35.12
CA ARG A 55 -13.05 -19.40 -34.19
C ARG A 55 -12.35 -18.06 -33.94
N LYS A 56 -12.93 -16.97 -34.46
CA LYS A 56 -12.70 -15.64 -33.88
C LYS A 56 -13.13 -15.74 -32.41
N ARG A 57 -12.16 -15.83 -31.50
CA ARG A 57 -12.43 -15.55 -30.10
C ARG A 57 -12.70 -14.05 -30.03
N LYS A 58 -13.97 -13.68 -29.87
CA LYS A 58 -14.33 -12.37 -29.31
C LYS A 58 -13.67 -12.35 -27.94
N ASN A 59 -12.64 -11.54 -27.77
CA ASN A 59 -12.01 -11.36 -26.48
C ASN A 59 -13.04 -10.65 -25.59
N VAL A 60 -13.75 -11.44 -24.77
CA VAL A 60 -14.53 -10.98 -23.63
C VAL A 60 -13.73 -11.45 -22.40
N GLN A 61 -12.56 -10.86 -22.23
CA GLN A 61 -11.89 -10.75 -20.94
C GLN A 61 -11.90 -9.25 -20.62
N GLU A 62 -12.97 -8.74 -20.04
CA GLU A 62 -13.08 -7.30 -19.73
C GLU A 62 -13.66 -7.02 -18.34
N ASN A 63 -13.64 -7.97 -17.39
CA ASN A 63 -14.22 -7.71 -16.06
C ASN A 63 -13.35 -8.10 -14.86
N VAL A 64 -12.44 -9.07 -14.97
CA VAL A 64 -11.67 -9.53 -13.79
C VAL A 64 -10.53 -8.57 -13.43
N GLU A 65 -9.90 -7.94 -14.43
CA GLU A 65 -8.84 -6.94 -14.22
C GLU A 65 -9.41 -5.60 -13.74
N ASP A 66 -10.63 -5.25 -14.18
CA ASP A 66 -11.31 -4.00 -13.84
C ASP A 66 -11.73 -3.95 -12.36
N ASP A 67 -12.26 -5.05 -11.82
CA ASP A 67 -12.62 -5.16 -10.40
C ASP A 67 -11.40 -4.98 -9.48
N HIS A 68 -10.23 -5.48 -9.89
CA HIS A 68 -8.99 -5.35 -9.11
C HIS A 68 -8.45 -3.92 -9.14
N ILE A 69 -8.54 -3.24 -10.29
CA ILE A 69 -8.16 -1.83 -10.44
C ILE A 69 -9.11 -0.94 -9.61
N HIS A 70 -10.41 -1.19 -9.64
CA HIS A 70 -11.40 -0.47 -8.84
C HIS A 70 -11.14 -0.65 -7.33
N PHE A 71 -10.88 -1.89 -6.89
CA PHE A 71 -10.58 -2.17 -5.48
C PHE A 71 -9.31 -1.45 -5.00
N VAL A 72 -8.20 -1.57 -5.74
CA VAL A 72 -6.95 -0.88 -5.38
C VAL A 72 -7.14 0.63 -5.42
N GLY A 73 -7.92 1.16 -6.37
CA GLY A 73 -8.25 2.58 -6.46
C GLY A 73 -9.02 3.10 -5.23
N ALA A 74 -9.97 2.31 -4.71
CA ALA A 74 -10.72 2.64 -3.50
C ALA A 74 -9.83 2.69 -2.26
N GLU A 75 -9.02 1.65 -2.03
CA GLU A 75 -8.04 1.59 -0.92
C GLU A 75 -7.03 2.75 -0.98
N LEU A 76 -6.51 3.07 -2.17
CA LEU A 76 -5.64 4.23 -2.35
C LEU A 76 -6.35 5.55 -2.00
N GLY A 77 -7.63 5.66 -2.33
CA GLY A 77 -8.47 6.80 -1.98
C GLY A 77 -8.60 6.97 -0.47
N GLU A 78 -8.86 5.89 0.27
CA GLU A 78 -8.94 5.90 1.74
C GLU A 78 -7.61 6.29 2.39
N ILE A 79 -6.50 5.74 1.90
CA ILE A 79 -5.15 6.11 2.36
C ILE A 79 -4.89 7.60 2.08
N ALA A 80 -5.21 8.09 0.89
CA ALA A 80 -5.04 9.50 0.55
C ALA A 80 -5.89 10.42 1.43
N GLU A 81 -7.14 10.04 1.75
CA GLU A 81 -8.00 10.79 2.66
C GLU A 81 -7.43 10.80 4.09
N ALA A 82 -6.94 9.66 4.57
CA ALA A 82 -6.30 9.55 5.89
C ALA A 82 -5.03 10.41 5.97
N LEU A 83 -4.19 10.40 4.92
CA LEU A 83 -3.00 11.25 4.82
C LEU A 83 -3.37 12.73 4.81
N LYS A 84 -4.41 13.12 4.07
CA LYS A 84 -4.91 14.50 4.04
C LYS A 84 -5.33 14.99 5.43
N LYS A 85 -6.04 14.16 6.21
CA LYS A 85 -6.41 14.44 7.61
C LYS A 85 -5.21 14.45 8.55
N PHE A 86 -4.18 13.66 8.24
CA PHE A 86 -2.95 13.62 9.03
C PHE A 86 -2.11 14.90 8.83
N THR A 87 -2.07 15.42 7.61
CA THR A 87 -1.41 16.69 7.25
C THR A 87 -2.25 17.92 7.54
N GLU A 88 -3.49 17.77 8.00
CA GLU A 88 -4.36 18.89 8.29
C GLU A 88 -3.75 19.72 9.43
N ASP A 89 -3.51 21.00 9.15
CA ASP A 89 -2.97 21.93 10.13
C ASP A 89 -3.95 22.08 11.28
N LYS A 90 -3.58 21.55 12.45
CA LYS A 90 -4.36 21.66 13.69
C LYS A 90 -4.10 22.97 14.45
N THR A 91 -3.30 23.85 13.86
CA THR A 91 -2.93 25.16 14.42
C THR A 91 -4.14 26.07 14.70
N PRO A 92 -5.15 26.22 13.81
CA PRO A 92 -6.34 27.02 14.15
C PRO A 92 -7.12 26.41 15.32
N TYR A 93 -7.27 25.08 15.34
CA TYR A 93 -7.94 24.39 16.43
C TYR A 93 -7.22 24.58 17.78
N LEU A 94 -5.88 24.59 17.76
CA LEU A 94 -5.08 24.86 18.95
C LEU A 94 -5.30 26.29 19.46
N TYR A 95 -5.30 27.28 18.57
CA TYR A 95 -5.53 28.69 18.92
C TYR A 95 -6.88 28.87 19.62
N ASP A 96 -7.96 28.41 18.99
CA ASP A 96 -9.31 28.51 19.53
C ASP A 96 -9.40 27.84 20.90
N GLN A 97 -8.72 26.71 21.08
CA GLN A 97 -8.77 25.97 22.32
C GLN A 97 -7.96 26.64 23.45
N VAL A 98 -6.83 27.27 23.14
CA VAL A 98 -6.06 28.05 24.11
C VAL A 98 -6.83 29.30 24.52
N MET A 99 -7.41 30.03 23.56
CA MET A 99 -8.22 31.21 23.82
C MET A 99 -9.52 30.88 24.58
N SER A 100 -10.16 29.73 24.29
CA SER A 100 -11.34 29.26 25.03
C SER A 100 -11.05 28.88 26.48
N MET A 101 -9.78 28.79 26.89
CA MET A 101 -9.40 28.60 28.29
C MET A 101 -9.36 29.92 29.06
N GLU A 102 -9.85 31.02 28.47
CA GLU A 102 -10.03 32.31 29.12
C GLU A 102 -10.57 32.11 30.53
N ASN A 103 -9.75 32.52 31.49
CA ASN A 103 -10.09 32.58 32.89
C ASN A 103 -9.73 33.98 33.32
N GLU A 104 -10.51 34.57 34.23
CA GLU A 104 -10.35 35.93 34.77
C GLU A 104 -8.94 36.26 35.33
N LYS A 105 -8.03 35.29 35.40
CA LYS A 105 -6.68 35.44 35.95
C LYS A 105 -5.58 35.74 34.91
N PHE A 106 -5.84 35.53 33.63
CA PHE A 106 -4.82 35.65 32.59
C PHE A 106 -5.25 36.65 31.51
N ASN A 107 -4.30 37.45 31.03
CA ASN A 107 -4.51 38.41 29.93
C ASN A 107 -4.36 37.73 28.56
N ASP A 108 -4.89 38.35 27.51
CA ASP A 108 -4.79 37.87 26.12
C ASP A 108 -3.32 37.68 25.68
N ASP A 109 -2.43 38.59 26.09
CA ASP A 109 -1.00 38.51 25.81
C ASP A 109 -0.37 37.20 26.33
N PHE A 110 -0.81 36.73 27.51
CA PHE A 110 -0.34 35.47 28.07
C PHE A 110 -0.80 34.27 27.23
N PHE A 111 -2.04 34.30 26.74
CA PHE A 111 -2.54 33.23 25.87
C PHE A 111 -1.81 33.21 24.52
N CYS A 112 -1.39 34.37 24.00
CA CYS A 112 -0.51 34.45 22.83
C CYS A 112 0.85 33.80 23.08
N GLU A 113 1.50 34.08 24.22
CA GLU A 113 2.78 33.44 24.58
C GLU A 113 2.66 31.93 24.73
N VAL A 114 1.59 31.45 25.37
CA VAL A 114 1.29 30.02 25.48
C VAL A 114 1.09 29.41 24.09
N PHE A 115 0.32 30.06 23.23
CA PHE A 115 0.09 29.58 21.87
C PHE A 115 1.40 29.49 21.10
N ASP A 116 2.24 30.53 21.13
CA ASP A 116 3.55 30.54 20.48
C ASP A 116 4.46 29.42 21.00
N PHE A 117 4.44 29.16 22.31
CA PHE A 117 5.18 28.05 22.92
C PHE A 117 4.68 26.70 22.42
N LEU A 118 3.36 26.48 22.40
CA LEU A 118 2.76 25.23 21.94
C LEU A 118 2.94 25.03 20.43
N ALA A 119 2.86 26.10 19.63
CA ALA A 119 3.11 26.06 18.20
C ALA A 119 4.56 25.66 17.89
N LYS A 120 5.53 26.10 18.71
CA LYS A 120 6.94 25.66 18.63
C LYS A 120 7.12 24.22 19.11
N ASN A 121 6.34 23.79 20.10
CA ASN A 121 6.46 22.48 20.73
C ASN A 121 5.24 21.58 20.41
N GLU A 122 5.30 20.91 19.26
CA GLU A 122 4.20 20.09 18.75
C GLU A 122 3.76 18.97 19.74
N LEU A 123 4.70 18.38 20.48
CA LEU A 123 4.38 17.35 21.49
C LEU A 123 3.60 17.92 22.68
N GLU A 124 3.99 19.09 23.18
CA GLU A 124 3.27 19.78 24.25
C GLU A 124 1.89 20.20 23.76
N ALA A 125 1.76 20.72 22.53
CA ALA A 125 0.47 21.02 21.91
C ALA A 125 -0.44 19.79 21.84
N LYS A 126 0.06 18.65 21.35
CA LYS A 126 -0.70 17.40 21.29
C LYS A 126 -1.15 16.95 22.68
N THR A 127 -0.27 16.98 23.67
CA THR A 127 -0.63 16.57 25.04
C THR A 127 -1.61 17.54 25.68
N PHE A 128 -1.47 18.85 25.41
CA PHE A 128 -2.39 19.88 25.86
C PHE A 128 -3.78 19.62 25.28
N LEU A 129 -3.91 19.46 23.96
CA LEU A 129 -5.19 19.21 23.29
C LEU A 129 -5.91 17.98 23.85
N ALA A 130 -5.17 16.90 24.16
CA ALA A 130 -5.71 15.67 24.73
C ALA A 130 -6.20 15.79 26.19
N LYS A 131 -5.75 16.82 26.94
CA LYS A 131 -6.18 17.03 28.33
C LYS A 131 -7.65 17.46 28.39
N LYS A 132 -8.31 17.11 29.50
CA LYS A 132 -9.64 17.67 29.84
C LYS A 132 -9.51 19.14 30.25
N THR A 133 -10.59 19.90 30.13
CA THR A 133 -10.64 21.34 30.45
C THR A 133 -10.01 21.69 31.81
N LYS A 134 -10.33 20.94 32.87
CA LYS A 134 -9.73 21.13 34.21
C LYS A 134 -8.20 21.01 34.21
N HIS A 135 -7.67 20.01 33.50
CA HIS A 135 -6.23 19.76 33.43
C HIS A 135 -5.51 20.80 32.56
N LYS A 136 -6.18 21.33 31.53
CA LYS A 136 -5.67 22.44 30.72
C LYS A 136 -5.48 23.70 31.57
N LYS A 137 -6.46 24.05 32.41
CA LYS A 137 -6.34 25.18 33.36
C LYS A 137 -5.20 25.00 34.36
N ILE A 138 -5.04 23.81 34.93
CA ILE A 138 -3.92 23.49 35.83
C ILE A 138 -2.58 23.61 35.11
N TRP A 139 -2.50 23.13 33.88
CA TRP A 139 -1.29 23.23 33.06
C TRP A 139 -0.93 24.68 32.77
N LEU A 140 -1.90 25.52 32.38
CA LEU A 140 -1.70 26.96 32.16
C LEU A 140 -1.20 27.67 33.43
N GLN A 141 -1.78 27.33 34.58
CA GLN A 141 -1.32 27.89 35.86
C GLN A 141 0.12 27.50 36.19
N LYS A 142 0.54 26.26 35.86
CA LYS A 142 1.93 25.83 36.03
C LYS A 142 2.86 26.53 35.06
N PHE A 143 2.42 26.73 33.82
CA PHE A 143 3.17 27.45 32.79
C PHE A 143 3.43 28.91 33.22
N ALA A 144 2.44 29.58 33.81
CA ALA A 144 2.58 30.94 34.34
C ALA A 144 3.48 31.09 35.57
N GLN A 145 3.82 29.98 36.25
CA GLN A 145 4.69 29.97 37.44
C GLN A 145 6.15 29.64 37.11
N GLY A 146 6.43 29.27 35.85
CA GLY A 146 7.75 28.89 35.36
C GLY A 146 8.59 30.07 34.91
#